data_AF-A0A0B4RBZ5-F1
#
_entry.id   AF-A0A0B4RBZ5-F1
#
_cell.length_a   1.000
_cell.length_b   1.000
_cell.length_c   1.000
_cell.angle_alpha   90.00
_cell.angle_beta   90.00
_cell.angle_gamma   90.00
#
_symmetry.space_group_name_H-M   'P 1'
#
loop_
_entity.id
_entity.type
_entity.pdbx_description
1 polymer ?
#
loop_
_entity_poly.entity_id
_entity_poly.type
_entity_poly.pdbx_seq_one_letter_code
_entity_poly.pdbx_strand_id
1 'polypeptide(L)' 'MKVKVNSRMTHPYEKYENTELWKKVDQVLDELVENQDIEEITKREYIVGYICKKLIEAEEPK' A
#
# COMPACT_ATOMS: atom_id res chain seq x y z
N MET A 1 20.98 17.40 -21.77
CA MET A 1 19.70 16.69 -21.99
C MET A 1 18.76 17.05 -20.84
N LYS A 2 17.59 17.64 -21.12
CA LYS A 2 16.59 17.89 -20.07
C LYS A 2 15.82 16.58 -19.86
N VAL A 3 16.09 15.91 -18.75
CA VAL A 3 15.27 14.76 -18.32
C VAL A 3 13.87 15.31 -18.04
N LYS A 4 12.90 14.96 -18.88
CA LYS A 4 11.48 15.16 -18.55
C LYS A 4 11.19 14.25 -17.37
N VAL A 5 11.07 14.81 -16.18
CA VAL A 5 10.51 14.09 -15.03
C VAL A 5 9.08 13.75 -15.42
N ASN A 6 8.81 12.47 -15.65
CA ASN A 6 7.44 11.97 -15.79
C ASN A 6 6.74 12.24 -14.46
N SER A 7 5.95 13.29 -14.43
CA SER A 7 5.07 13.64 -13.33
C SER A 7 4.00 12.56 -13.17
N ARG A 8 4.00 11.92 -11.99
CA ARG A 8 2.86 11.36 -11.20
C ARG A 8 3.11 9.92 -10.71
N MET A 9 4.08 9.73 -9.83
CA MET A 9 3.87 8.74 -8.76
C MET A 9 3.01 9.44 -7.71
N THR A 10 1.75 9.01 -7.56
CA THR A 10 0.79 9.57 -6.59
C THR A 10 1.19 9.27 -5.15
N HIS A 11 1.89 8.14 -4.93
CA HIS A 11 2.45 7.70 -3.65
C HIS A 11 3.58 6.68 -3.90
N PRO A 12 4.47 6.43 -2.91
CA PRO A 12 5.64 5.56 -3.08
C PRO A 12 5.33 4.06 -3.22
N TYR A 13 4.06 3.67 -3.14
CA TYR A 13 3.62 2.27 -3.06
C TYR A 13 2.87 1.77 -4.30
N GLU A 14 2.81 2.56 -5.37
CA GLU A 14 2.11 2.23 -6.62
C GLU A 14 2.50 0.85 -7.20
N LYS A 15 3.76 0.45 -7.03
CA LYS A 15 4.27 -0.86 -7.47
C LYS A 15 3.56 -2.07 -6.83
N TYR A 16 2.81 -1.87 -5.75
CA TYR A 16 2.09 -2.93 -5.04
C TYR A 16 0.60 -3.00 -5.38
N GLU A 17 -0.01 -1.95 -5.96
CA GLU A 17 -1.47 -1.81 -6.10
C GLU A 17 -2.17 -2.94 -6.87
N ASN A 18 -1.48 -3.52 -7.84
CA ASN A 18 -2.03 -4.57 -8.70
C ASN A 18 -1.73 -5.99 -8.18
N THR A 19 -1.17 -6.12 -6.97
CA THR A 19 -0.86 -7.42 -6.37
C THR A 19 -2.06 -8.00 -5.62
N GLU A 20 -2.15 -9.33 -5.56
CA GLU A 20 -3.19 -10.00 -4.76
C GLU A 20 -3.02 -9.70 -3.25
N LEU A 21 -1.78 -9.48 -2.80
CA LEU A 21 -1.50 -9.05 -1.43
C LEU A 21 -2.13 -7.70 -1.14
N TRP A 22 -1.99 -6.72 -2.03
CA TRP A 22 -2.62 -5.41 -1.88
C TRP A 22 -4.13 -5.52 -1.75
N LYS A 23 -4.79 -6.20 -2.70
CA LYS A 23 -6.25 -6.39 -2.66
C LYS A 23 -6.69 -7.04 -1.35
N LYS A 24 -5.93 -8.02 -0.86
CA LYS A 24 -6.27 -8.73 0.38
C LYS A 24 -6.11 -7.83 1.61
N VAL A 25 -5.04 -7.06 1.68
CA VAL A 25 -4.81 -6.12 2.80
C VAL A 25 -5.85 -5.00 2.77
N ASP A 26 -6.15 -4.45 1.60
CA ASP A 26 -7.17 -3.41 1.41
C ASP A 26 -8.54 -3.88 1.92
N GLN A 27 -8.97 -5.08 1.51
CA GLN A 27 -10.20 -5.70 2.01
C GLN A 27 -10.20 -5.90 3.53
N VAL A 28 -9.09 -6.37 4.11
CA VAL A 28 -8.99 -6.56 5.57
C VAL A 28 -9.12 -5.22 6.30
N LEU A 29 -8.54 -4.15 5.77
CA LEU A 29 -8.67 -2.84 6.39
C LEU A 29 -10.07 -2.23 6.20
N ASP A 30 -10.79 -2.54 5.12
CA ASP A 30 -12.23 -2.23 5.00
C ASP A 30 -13.02 -2.89 6.14
N GLU A 31 -12.84 -4.19 6.35
CA GLU A 31 -13.52 -4.95 7.41
C GLU A 31 -13.22 -4.38 8.81
N LEU A 32 -11.97 -4.00 9.09
CA LEU A 32 -11.58 -3.41 10.38
C LEU A 32 -12.16 -2.01 10.60
N VAL A 33 -12.26 -1.19 9.56
CA VAL A 33 -12.89 0.14 9.64
C VAL A 33 -14.41 0.01 9.81
N GLU A 34 -15.05 -0.89 9.07
CA GLU A 34 -16.49 -1.17 9.19
C GLU A 34 -16.87 -1.67 10.58
N ASN A 35 -16.04 -2.54 11.17
CA ASN A 35 -16.23 -3.05 12.52
C ASN A 35 -15.87 -2.04 13.62
N GLN A 36 -15.38 -0.84 13.27
CA GLN A 36 -14.87 0.18 14.19
C GLN A 36 -13.70 -0.30 15.07
N ASP A 37 -12.96 -1.32 14.61
CA ASP A 37 -11.77 -1.82 15.30
C ASP A 37 -10.60 -0.84 15.16
N ILE A 38 -10.55 -0.11 14.04
CA ILE A 38 -9.54 0.92 13.77
C ILE A 38 -10.17 2.18 13.16
N GLU A 39 -9.45 3.31 13.30
CA GLU A 39 -9.72 4.54 12.55
C GLU A 39 -8.49 4.87 11.70
N GLU A 40 -8.69 5.16 10.42
CA GLU A 40 -7.63 5.58 9.52
C GLU A 40 -7.41 7.09 9.56
N ILE A 41 -6.24 7.51 10.05
CA ILE A 41 -5.86 8.94 10.13
C ILE A 41 -4.94 9.38 8.98
N THR A 42 -4.61 8.46 8.07
CA THR A 42 -3.82 8.72 6.85
C THR A 42 -4.48 8.03 5.66
N LYS A 43 -4.09 8.38 4.44
CA LYS A 43 -4.71 7.81 3.24
C LYS A 43 -4.47 6.29 3.14
N ARG A 44 -5.51 5.55 2.75
CA ARG A 44 -5.53 4.09 2.58
C ARG A 44 -4.31 3.59 1.78
N GLU A 45 -3.94 4.26 0.68
CA GLU A 45 -2.82 3.82 -0.16
C GLU A 45 -1.45 3.84 0.55
N TYR A 46 -1.28 4.66 1.60
CA TYR A 46 -0.06 4.67 2.42
C TYR A 46 -0.05 3.54 3.45
N ILE A 47 -1.22 3.20 4.01
CA ILE A 47 -1.37 2.13 5.00
C ILE A 47 -1.20 0.78 4.31
N VAL A 48 -2.01 0.50 3.28
CA VAL A 48 -1.94 -0.75 2.50
C VAL A 48 -0.54 -0.93 1.90
N GLY A 49 0.00 0.13 1.31
CA GLY A 49 1.32 0.10 0.68
C GLY A 49 2.46 -0.18 1.64
N TYR A 50 2.44 0.39 2.84
CA TYR A 50 3.46 0.12 3.86
C TYR A 50 3.39 -1.32 4.36
N ILE A 51 2.19 -1.86 4.59
CA ILE A 51 1.99 -3.26 5.00
C ILE A 51 2.50 -4.21 3.92
N CYS A 52 2.12 -3.99 2.66
CA CYS A 52 2.58 -4.79 1.53
C CYS A 52 4.11 -4.79 1.42
N LYS A 53 4.74 -3.62 1.52
CA LYS A 53 6.20 -3.48 1.54
C LYS A 53 6.83 -4.35 2.63
N LYS A 54 6.30 -4.29 3.86
CA LYS A 54 6.87 -5.02 5.00
C LYS A 54 6.73 -6.53 4.89
N LEU A 55 5.61 -7.02 4.37
CA LEU A 55 5.39 -8.45 4.16
C LEU A 55 6.28 -9.00 3.05
N ILE A 56 6.42 -8.29 1.93
CA ILE A 56 7.30 -8.70 0.82
C ILE A 56 8.78 -8.66 1.27
N GLU A 57 9.21 -7.62 1.98
CA GLU A 57 10.57 -7.55 2.56
C GLU A 57 10.85 -8.67 3.57
N ALA A 58 9.82 -9.23 4.21
CA ALA A 58 9.97 -10.33 5.16
C ALA A 58 10.09 -11.71 4.47
N GLU A 59 9.62 -11.84 3.22
CA GLU A 59 9.70 -13.08 2.44
C GLU A 59 11.03 -13.23 1.68
N GLU A 60 11.80 -12.16 1.51
CA GLU A 60 13.14 -12.28 0.90
C GLU A 60 14.12 -12.95 1.88
N PRO A 61 14.72 -14.11 1.53
CA PRO A 61 15.77 -14.69 2.35
C PRO A 61 16.95 -13.72 2.40
N LYS A 62 17.41 -13.42 3.62
CA LYS A 62 18.61 -12.61 3.87
C LYS A 62 19.88 -13.24 3.27
#